data_AF-A0A1H9H786-F1
#
_entry.id   AF-A0A1H9H786-F1
#
_cell.length_a   1.000
_cell.length_b   1.000
_cell.length_c   1.000
_cell.angle_alpha   90.00
_cell.angle_beta   90.00
_cell.angle_gamma   90.00
#
_symmetry.space_group_name_H-M   'P 1'
#
loop_
_entity.id
_entity.type
_entity.pdbx_description
1 polymer ?
#
loop_
_entity_poly.entity_id
_entity_poly.type
_entity_poly.pdbx_seq_one_letter_code
_entity_poly.pdbx_strand_id
1 'polypeptide(L)'
;MRTATLLAVVALALGACSKKNVRKPAALKDIDHPEIQLQDVWSSSAGSGGGGYYGELRLALAPDALFTADGKGRIYAFDPKTGSRIWRADTREELVAGPGVAGDAVFAGSRKGDVVAVKRADGGKLWQAHLSSEVLAAPEGDGSRVFARGGDGKVYALSADTGAPLWSVDRSVPNLTLRGLSPPSVDGNELYVGLDNGRAMALRSSDGQVLWEQTVSAPVGRNELERLTDIDAPLLQEGGDVFVASFGGDLVCLDKDTGQVLWRRSVRSYTGLTLAGSTLVVTDDNGTVWGLDSSTGSALWHNEDLKYRQLSAPAVFEGKVVVGDYKGYLHWLDAKDGHLIARNRVDHDPIRRAPVAGDGLLYVLSTDGDITAVKIRK
;
A
#
# COMPACT_ATOMS: atom_id res chain seq x y z
N MET A 1 45.40 -26.20 64.23
CA MET A 1 44.80 -27.51 63.90
C MET A 1 43.47 -27.25 63.21
N ARG A 2 43.40 -27.65 61.93
CA ARG A 2 42.24 -28.11 61.14
C ARG A 2 40.83 -27.62 61.49
N THR A 3 40.16 -27.11 60.44
CA THR A 3 38.75 -27.32 59.94
C THR A 3 38.08 -25.98 59.61
N ALA A 4 37.24 -25.81 58.59
CA ALA A 4 36.94 -26.56 57.38
C ALA A 4 36.25 -25.59 56.40
N THR A 5 36.57 -25.73 55.13
CA THR A 5 35.97 -25.09 53.96
C THR A 5 34.47 -25.38 53.87
N LEU A 6 33.64 -24.37 53.59
CA LEU A 6 32.36 -24.58 52.90
C LEU A 6 32.06 -23.38 52.00
N LEU A 7 32.39 -23.53 50.72
CA LEU A 7 31.88 -22.72 49.62
C LEU A 7 30.41 -23.09 49.41
N ALA A 8 29.49 -22.14 49.54
CA ALA A 8 28.13 -22.25 49.01
C ALA A 8 27.96 -21.19 47.92
N VAL A 9 28.31 -21.56 46.68
CA VAL A 9 27.98 -20.78 45.48
C VAL A 9 26.51 -21.07 45.15
N VAL A 10 25.63 -20.16 45.53
CA VAL A 10 24.24 -20.16 45.08
C VAL A 10 24.22 -19.59 43.66
N ALA A 11 24.18 -20.47 42.67
CA ALA A 11 23.91 -20.10 41.29
C ALA A 11 22.42 -19.74 41.14
N LEU A 12 22.10 -18.45 41.22
CA LEU A 12 20.79 -17.93 40.82
C LEU A 12 20.68 -17.99 39.29
N ALA A 13 20.06 -19.05 38.78
CA ALA A 13 19.54 -19.10 37.42
C ALA A 13 18.28 -18.21 37.33
N LEU A 14 18.48 -16.91 37.08
CA LEU A 14 17.40 -16.01 36.67
C LEU A 14 17.05 -16.32 35.21
N GLY A 15 16.17 -17.30 35.02
CA GLY A 15 15.45 -17.48 33.77
C GLY A 15 14.47 -16.31 33.57
N ALA A 16 14.95 -15.24 32.92
CA ALA A 16 14.10 -14.16 32.47
C ALA A 16 13.20 -14.64 31.31
N CYS A 17 12.07 -15.28 31.65
CA CYS A 17 10.99 -15.51 30.71
C CYS A 17 10.30 -14.16 30.43
N SER A 18 10.80 -13.43 29.42
CA SER A 18 10.05 -12.33 28.81
C SER A 18 8.79 -12.90 28.17
N LYS A 19 7.66 -12.82 28.87
CA LYS A 19 6.33 -13.02 28.27
C LYS A 19 6.12 -11.90 27.26
N LYS A 20 6.34 -12.17 25.98
CA LYS A 20 5.96 -11.27 24.90
C LYS A 20 4.45 -11.07 24.97
N ASN A 21 4.00 -9.88 25.38
CA ASN A 21 2.61 -9.45 25.26
C ASN A 21 2.29 -9.22 23.78
N VAL A 22 2.09 -10.31 23.03
CA VAL A 22 1.63 -10.24 21.64
C VAL A 22 0.16 -9.83 21.68
N ARG A 23 -0.14 -8.67 21.10
CA ARG A 23 -1.53 -8.20 20.90
C ARG A 23 -2.26 -9.22 20.03
N LYS A 24 -3.37 -9.75 20.54
CA LYS A 24 -4.15 -10.79 19.83
C LYS A 24 -5.16 -10.13 18.88
N PRO A 25 -5.31 -10.62 17.64
CA PRO A 25 -6.37 -10.17 16.74
C PRO A 25 -7.75 -10.28 17.40
N ALA A 26 -8.56 -9.23 17.25
CA ALA A 26 -9.93 -9.21 17.73
C ALA A 26 -10.72 -10.39 17.15
N ALA A 27 -11.48 -11.08 18.00
CA ALA A 27 -12.38 -12.11 17.56
C ALA A 27 -13.50 -11.46 16.73
N LEU A 28 -13.82 -12.07 15.59
CA LEU A 28 -14.89 -11.58 14.75
C LEU A 28 -16.24 -11.79 15.46
N LYS A 29 -16.99 -10.71 15.64
CA LYS A 29 -18.40 -10.78 16.06
C LYS A 29 -19.26 -11.24 14.89
N ASP A 30 -20.25 -12.08 15.16
CA ASP A 30 -21.22 -12.51 14.16
C ASP A 30 -22.06 -11.32 13.68
N ILE A 31 -22.44 -11.35 12.40
CA ILE A 31 -23.34 -10.38 11.78
C ILE A 31 -24.58 -11.18 11.38
N ASP A 32 -25.53 -11.31 12.29
CA ASP A 32 -26.71 -12.17 12.12
C ASP A 32 -27.60 -11.70 10.96
N HIS A 33 -27.60 -10.39 10.70
CA HIS A 33 -28.42 -9.74 9.68
C HIS A 33 -27.56 -8.77 8.86
N PRO A 34 -26.82 -9.26 7.84
CA PRO A 34 -26.06 -8.37 6.98
C PRO A 34 -27.00 -7.47 6.17
N GLU A 35 -26.68 -6.18 6.08
CA GLU A 35 -27.51 -5.19 5.38
C GLU A 35 -27.39 -5.28 3.86
N ILE A 36 -26.30 -5.89 3.39
CA ILE A 36 -26.05 -6.16 1.98
C ILE A 36 -25.76 -7.64 1.76
N GLN A 37 -26.21 -8.16 0.62
CA GLN A 37 -25.84 -9.50 0.17
C GLN A 37 -24.68 -9.43 -0.80
N LEU A 38 -23.68 -10.27 -0.59
CA LEU A 38 -22.46 -10.29 -1.37
C LEU A 38 -22.44 -11.55 -2.24
N GLN A 39 -21.96 -11.40 -3.47
CA GLN A 39 -21.81 -12.52 -4.40
C GLN A 39 -20.41 -12.48 -5.00
N ASP A 40 -19.69 -13.59 -4.85
CA ASP A 40 -18.47 -13.86 -5.61
C ASP A 40 -18.88 -14.16 -7.06
N VAL A 41 -18.31 -13.42 -8.02
CA VAL A 41 -18.66 -13.46 -9.44
C VAL A 41 -17.73 -14.41 -10.19
N TRP A 42 -16.43 -14.25 -9.97
CA TRP A 42 -15.40 -15.11 -10.50
C TRP A 42 -14.16 -15.06 -9.60
N SER A 43 -13.34 -16.11 -9.67
CA SER A 43 -11.99 -16.13 -9.09
C SER A 43 -10.99 -16.66 -10.10
N SER A 44 -9.74 -16.20 -10.03
CA SER A 44 -8.67 -16.60 -10.93
C SER A 44 -7.31 -16.47 -10.27
N SER A 45 -6.42 -17.43 -10.52
CA SER A 45 -5.08 -17.40 -9.97
C SER A 45 -4.10 -16.64 -10.86
N ALA A 46 -3.41 -15.66 -10.28
CA ALA A 46 -2.30 -14.92 -10.88
C ALA A 46 -0.94 -15.43 -10.38
N GLY A 47 -0.82 -16.74 -10.19
CA GLY A 47 0.46 -17.40 -10.01
C GLY A 47 0.78 -17.73 -8.56
N SER A 48 1.72 -17.03 -7.94
CA SER A 48 2.18 -17.35 -6.57
C SER A 48 2.23 -16.14 -5.65
N GLY A 49 1.55 -15.06 -6.04
CA GLY A 49 1.54 -13.79 -5.32
C GLY A 49 2.93 -13.25 -5.04
N GLY A 50 3.11 -12.57 -3.91
CA GLY A 50 4.38 -11.92 -3.52
C GLY A 50 5.46 -12.86 -2.99
N GLY A 51 5.23 -14.18 -2.97
CA GLY A 51 6.26 -15.14 -2.53
C GLY A 51 6.77 -14.92 -1.09
N GLY A 52 5.92 -14.37 -0.22
CA GLY A 52 6.27 -14.05 1.18
C GLY A 52 7.01 -12.73 1.40
N TYR A 53 7.37 -12.00 0.34
CA TYR A 53 7.85 -10.63 0.46
C TYR A 53 6.70 -9.66 0.74
N TYR A 54 6.99 -8.62 1.54
CA TYR A 54 6.06 -7.52 1.82
C TYR A 54 5.96 -6.50 0.66
N GLY A 55 6.35 -6.89 -0.56
CA GLY A 55 6.39 -5.99 -1.72
C GLY A 55 5.01 -5.47 -2.16
N GLU A 56 4.97 -4.32 -2.83
CA GLU A 56 3.79 -3.62 -3.35
C GLU A 56 3.22 -4.25 -4.64
N LEU A 57 3.05 -5.57 -4.67
CA LEU A 57 2.25 -6.22 -5.71
C LEU A 57 0.77 -5.91 -5.47
N ARG A 58 0.09 -5.42 -6.50
CA ARG A 58 -1.30 -4.93 -6.42
C ARG A 58 -2.11 -5.33 -7.65
N LEU A 59 -3.38 -4.93 -7.65
CA LEU A 59 -4.20 -4.89 -8.85
C LEU A 59 -4.13 -3.48 -9.46
N ALA A 60 -4.03 -3.41 -10.78
CA ALA A 60 -4.24 -2.17 -11.54
C ALA A 60 -5.37 -2.40 -12.54
N LEU A 61 -6.47 -1.67 -12.38
CA LEU A 61 -7.60 -1.73 -13.30
C LEU A 61 -7.44 -0.66 -14.37
N ALA A 62 -7.61 -1.06 -15.64
CA ALA A 62 -7.72 -0.14 -16.75
C ALA A 62 -8.96 -0.52 -17.61
N PRO A 63 -9.42 0.35 -18.53
CA PRO A 63 -10.66 0.11 -19.30
C PRO A 63 -10.76 -1.21 -20.07
N ASP A 64 -9.64 -1.85 -20.39
CA ASP A 64 -9.54 -3.08 -21.19
C ASP A 64 -9.26 -4.33 -20.36
N ALA A 65 -8.55 -4.20 -19.24
CA ALA A 65 -8.05 -5.33 -18.47
C ALA A 65 -7.72 -4.97 -17.02
N LEU A 66 -7.73 -6.01 -16.19
CA LEU A 66 -7.22 -6.01 -14.83
C LEU A 66 -5.82 -6.62 -14.84
N PHE A 67 -4.83 -5.87 -14.38
CA PHE A 67 -3.43 -6.28 -14.36
C PHE A 67 -2.97 -6.63 -12.96
N THR A 68 -2.13 -7.66 -12.87
CA THR A 68 -1.34 -7.95 -11.66
C THR A 68 -0.02 -8.61 -12.02
N ALA A 69 0.84 -8.84 -11.03
CA ALA A 69 2.10 -9.53 -11.19
C ALA A 69 2.37 -10.46 -10.00
N ASP A 70 3.31 -11.38 -10.16
CA ASP A 70 3.80 -12.24 -9.09
C ASP A 70 5.32 -12.17 -8.89
N GLY A 71 5.76 -12.64 -7.74
CA GLY A 71 7.17 -12.68 -7.33
C GLY A 71 8.07 -13.56 -8.19
N LYS A 72 7.52 -14.34 -9.12
CA LYS A 72 8.29 -15.16 -10.07
C LYS A 72 8.56 -14.44 -11.39
N GLY A 73 8.15 -13.18 -11.51
CA GLY A 73 8.41 -12.37 -12.70
C GLY A 73 7.34 -12.44 -13.76
N ARG A 74 6.13 -12.88 -13.40
CA ARG A 74 5.02 -12.96 -14.36
C ARG A 74 4.12 -11.75 -14.20
N ILE A 75 3.79 -11.10 -15.31
CA ILE A 75 2.75 -10.06 -15.39
C ILE A 75 1.56 -10.67 -16.12
N TYR A 76 0.36 -10.40 -15.61
CA TYR A 76 -0.89 -10.95 -16.12
C TYR A 76 -1.86 -9.84 -16.49
N ALA A 77 -2.66 -10.10 -17.52
CA ALA A 77 -3.86 -9.35 -17.82
C ALA A 77 -5.07 -10.28 -17.79
N PHE A 78 -6.15 -9.83 -17.17
CA PHE A 78 -7.41 -10.54 -17.06
C PHE A 78 -8.55 -9.67 -17.58
N ASP A 79 -9.53 -10.30 -18.21
CA ASP A 79 -10.81 -9.68 -18.51
C ASP A 79 -11.51 -9.38 -17.16
N PRO A 80 -11.81 -8.11 -16.83
CA PRO A 80 -12.35 -7.77 -15.51
C PRO A 80 -13.75 -8.36 -15.26
N LYS A 81 -14.52 -8.64 -16.32
CA LYS A 81 -15.91 -9.11 -16.20
C LYS A 81 -15.98 -10.62 -15.96
N THR A 82 -15.06 -11.37 -16.54
CA THR A 82 -15.10 -12.84 -16.55
C THR A 82 -13.98 -13.50 -15.74
N GLY A 83 -12.91 -12.76 -15.42
CA GLY A 83 -11.70 -13.32 -14.82
C GLY A 83 -10.83 -14.12 -15.80
N SER A 84 -11.20 -14.17 -17.08
CA SER A 84 -10.43 -14.93 -18.06
C SER A 84 -9.08 -14.26 -18.33
N ARG A 85 -7.98 -15.02 -18.25
CA ARG A 85 -6.65 -14.49 -18.57
C ARG A 85 -6.55 -14.14 -20.06
N ILE A 86 -6.28 -12.88 -20.35
CA ILE A 86 -6.05 -12.35 -21.71
C ILE A 86 -4.64 -12.73 -22.15
N TRP A 87 -3.63 -12.39 -21.35
CA TRP A 87 -2.23 -12.72 -21.64
C TRP A 87 -1.41 -12.91 -20.35
N ARG A 88 -0.20 -13.47 -20.53
CA ARG A 88 0.84 -13.57 -19.50
C ARG A 88 2.20 -13.26 -20.11
N ALA A 89 2.92 -12.34 -19.51
CA ALA A 89 4.32 -12.04 -19.83
C ALA A 89 5.23 -12.64 -18.76
N ASP A 90 6.39 -13.15 -19.16
CA ASP A 90 7.45 -13.60 -18.26
C ASP A 90 8.65 -12.66 -18.42
N THR A 91 8.91 -11.85 -17.40
CA THR A 91 10.00 -10.87 -17.38
C THR A 91 11.33 -11.49 -16.99
N ARG A 92 11.29 -12.68 -16.35
CA ARG A 92 12.43 -13.35 -15.70
C ARG A 92 13.07 -12.57 -14.55
N GLU A 93 12.37 -11.56 -14.02
CA GLU A 93 12.82 -10.75 -12.89
C GLU A 93 12.05 -11.07 -11.61
N GLU A 94 12.67 -10.91 -10.45
CA GLU A 94 12.00 -11.03 -9.14
C GLU A 94 11.18 -9.78 -8.87
N LEU A 95 9.96 -9.73 -9.43
CA LEU A 95 9.06 -8.60 -9.30
C LEU A 95 8.53 -8.49 -7.87
N VAL A 96 8.62 -7.30 -7.30
CA VAL A 96 8.17 -7.02 -5.93
C VAL A 96 7.21 -5.85 -5.87
N ALA A 97 7.02 -5.12 -6.97
CA ALA A 97 6.16 -3.95 -6.99
C ALA A 97 5.42 -3.79 -8.33
N GLY A 98 4.19 -3.29 -8.24
CA GLY A 98 3.33 -3.04 -9.39
C GLY A 98 2.20 -4.07 -9.56
N PRO A 99 1.52 -4.06 -10.70
CA PRO A 99 1.82 -3.23 -11.86
C PRO A 99 1.39 -1.76 -11.66
N GLY A 100 2.03 -0.85 -12.41
CA GLY A 100 1.45 0.43 -12.81
C GLY A 100 1.10 0.43 -14.28
N VAL A 101 0.19 1.31 -14.69
CA VAL A 101 -0.35 1.33 -16.07
C VAL A 101 -0.42 2.76 -16.56
N ALA A 102 0.20 3.05 -17.70
CA ALA A 102 0.07 4.34 -18.36
C ALA A 102 0.12 4.16 -19.88
N GLY A 103 -0.82 4.79 -20.59
CA GLY A 103 -0.98 4.62 -22.04
C GLY A 103 -1.08 3.14 -22.43
N ASP A 104 -0.18 2.72 -23.31
CA ASP A 104 -0.10 1.36 -23.88
C ASP A 104 0.89 0.44 -23.15
N ALA A 105 1.34 0.82 -21.95
CA ALA A 105 2.36 0.09 -21.20
C ALA A 105 1.93 -0.27 -19.78
N VAL A 106 2.44 -1.40 -19.32
CA VAL A 106 2.32 -1.92 -17.96
C VAL A 106 3.72 -2.05 -17.37
N PHE A 107 3.93 -1.50 -16.19
CA PHE A 107 5.24 -1.41 -15.54
C PHE A 107 5.29 -2.23 -14.26
N ALA A 108 6.43 -2.84 -13.97
CA ALA A 108 6.68 -3.50 -12.69
C ALA A 108 8.12 -3.27 -12.22
N GLY A 109 8.28 -3.20 -10.90
CA GLY A 109 9.56 -3.03 -10.22
C GLY A 109 10.07 -4.35 -9.62
N SER A 110 11.38 -4.55 -9.67
CA SER A 110 12.02 -5.75 -9.14
C SER A 110 12.92 -5.46 -7.93
N ARG A 111 13.21 -6.53 -7.20
CA ARG A 111 14.10 -6.50 -6.05
C ARG A 111 15.56 -6.21 -6.42
N LYS A 112 15.94 -6.40 -7.68
CA LYS A 112 17.31 -6.19 -8.17
C LYS A 112 17.50 -4.79 -8.78
N GLY A 113 16.47 -3.96 -8.75
CA GLY A 113 16.51 -2.60 -9.28
C GLY A 113 16.05 -2.48 -10.74
N ASP A 114 15.58 -3.57 -11.35
CA ASP A 114 14.98 -3.50 -12.68
C ASP A 114 13.56 -2.93 -12.64
N VAL A 115 13.29 -1.97 -13.54
CA VAL A 115 11.95 -1.58 -13.97
C VAL A 115 11.71 -2.20 -15.34
N VAL A 116 10.64 -2.98 -15.47
CA VAL A 116 10.27 -3.63 -16.72
C VAL A 116 8.98 -3.02 -17.24
N ALA A 117 8.94 -2.75 -18.55
CA ALA A 117 7.74 -2.34 -19.26
C ALA A 117 7.33 -3.41 -20.28
N VAL A 118 6.04 -3.74 -20.29
CA VAL A 118 5.42 -4.61 -21.29
C VAL A 118 4.25 -3.89 -21.94
N LYS A 119 3.94 -4.26 -23.18
CA LYS A 119 2.76 -3.80 -23.90
C LYS A 119 1.50 -4.21 -23.16
N ARG A 120 0.59 -3.26 -22.96
CA ARG A 120 -0.72 -3.48 -22.37
C ARG A 120 -1.58 -4.44 -23.19
N ALA A 121 -1.47 -4.38 -24.51
CA ALA A 121 -2.30 -5.16 -25.44
C ALA A 121 -1.99 -6.67 -25.42
N ASP A 122 -0.71 -7.06 -25.30
CA ASP A 122 -0.29 -8.46 -25.52
C ASP A 122 0.80 -8.96 -24.57
N GLY A 123 1.32 -8.12 -23.68
CA GLY A 123 2.40 -8.47 -22.75
C GLY A 123 3.79 -8.53 -23.39
N GLY A 124 3.95 -8.12 -24.66
CA GLY A 124 5.26 -8.06 -25.31
C GLY A 124 6.20 -7.08 -24.61
N LYS A 125 7.45 -7.48 -24.35
CA LYS A 125 8.45 -6.62 -23.71
C LYS A 125 8.68 -5.35 -24.54
N LEU A 126 8.57 -4.19 -23.90
CA LEU A 126 8.91 -2.89 -24.48
C LEU A 126 10.38 -2.56 -24.18
N TRP A 127 10.72 -2.49 -22.89
CA TRP A 127 12.06 -2.19 -22.42
C TRP A 127 12.27 -2.69 -21.00
N GLN A 128 13.53 -2.62 -20.56
CA GLN A 128 13.94 -2.85 -19.18
C GLN A 128 15.03 -1.84 -18.85
N ALA A 129 14.92 -1.22 -17.68
CA ALA A 129 15.89 -0.26 -17.17
C ALA A 129 16.38 -0.74 -15.80
N HIS A 130 17.69 -0.63 -15.56
CA HIS A 130 18.30 -1.03 -14.30
C HIS A 130 18.67 0.22 -13.48
N LEU A 131 18.10 0.33 -12.28
CA LEU A 131 18.32 1.42 -11.32
C LEU A 131 19.37 1.01 -10.29
N SER A 132 19.81 1.95 -9.43
CA SER A 132 20.88 1.68 -8.46
C SER A 132 20.45 0.91 -7.22
N SER A 133 19.14 0.72 -7.03
CA SER A 133 18.57 0.03 -5.87
C SER A 133 17.22 -0.59 -6.23
N GLU A 134 16.75 -1.51 -5.39
CA GLU A 134 15.45 -2.17 -5.47
C GLU A 134 14.29 -1.19 -5.70
N VAL A 135 13.32 -1.62 -6.51
CA VAL A 135 12.11 -0.84 -6.80
C VAL A 135 10.95 -1.50 -6.07
N LEU A 136 10.66 -1.00 -4.87
CA LEU A 136 9.67 -1.61 -3.95
C LEU A 136 8.27 -0.99 -4.06
N ALA A 137 8.15 0.14 -4.76
CA ALA A 137 6.88 0.80 -5.05
C ALA A 137 6.47 0.57 -6.51
N ALA A 138 5.17 0.51 -6.78
CA ALA A 138 4.67 0.43 -8.14
C ALA A 138 5.16 1.65 -8.95
N PRO A 139 5.86 1.47 -10.09
CA PRO A 139 6.16 2.59 -10.97
C PRO A 139 4.87 3.18 -11.53
N GLU A 140 4.79 4.50 -11.66
CA GLU A 140 3.63 5.19 -12.24
C GLU A 140 4.06 5.98 -13.48
N GLY A 141 3.14 6.26 -14.39
CA GLY A 141 3.48 6.98 -15.63
C GLY A 141 2.43 8.01 -16.03
N ASP A 142 2.86 8.99 -16.83
CA ASP A 142 1.99 10.03 -17.40
C ASP A 142 1.80 9.90 -18.92
N GLY A 143 2.22 8.78 -19.48
CA GLY A 143 2.20 8.49 -20.92
C GLY A 143 3.48 8.88 -21.67
N SER A 144 4.27 9.83 -21.15
CA SER A 144 5.58 10.21 -21.72
C SER A 144 6.75 9.75 -20.86
N ARG A 145 6.51 9.61 -19.55
CA ARG A 145 7.51 9.26 -18.54
C ARG A 145 6.99 8.15 -17.63
N VAL A 146 7.94 7.43 -17.04
CA VAL A 146 7.71 6.46 -15.97
C VAL A 146 8.52 6.89 -14.75
N PHE A 147 7.84 7.07 -13.64
CA PHE A 147 8.40 7.43 -12.36
C PHE A 147 8.59 6.20 -11.49
N ALA A 148 9.79 6.03 -10.96
CA ALA A 148 10.13 4.92 -10.08
C ALA A 148 10.87 5.45 -8.84
N ARG A 149 10.69 4.74 -7.72
CA ARG A 149 11.37 5.04 -6.47
C ARG A 149 12.27 3.86 -6.07
N GLY A 150 13.55 4.16 -5.91
CA GLY A 150 14.55 3.22 -5.41
C GLY A 150 14.59 3.20 -3.88
N GLY A 151 14.99 2.06 -3.30
CA GLY A 151 15.24 1.92 -1.86
C GLY A 151 16.44 2.71 -1.33
N ASP A 152 17.25 3.28 -2.23
CA ASP A 152 18.35 4.21 -1.95
C ASP A 152 17.88 5.67 -1.82
N GLY A 153 16.57 5.93 -1.84
CA GLY A 153 15.99 7.26 -1.67
C GLY A 153 15.90 8.08 -2.96
N LYS A 154 16.32 7.51 -4.09
CA LYS A 154 16.22 8.17 -5.39
C LYS A 154 14.83 8.04 -5.98
N VAL A 155 14.36 9.15 -6.56
CA VAL A 155 13.21 9.20 -7.46
C VAL A 155 13.73 9.39 -8.88
N TYR A 156 13.29 8.54 -9.80
CA TYR A 156 13.70 8.57 -11.20
C TYR A 156 12.53 8.93 -12.09
N ALA A 157 12.79 9.65 -13.18
CA ALA A 157 11.95 9.62 -14.36
C ALA A 157 12.69 8.93 -15.50
N LEU A 158 12.00 8.00 -16.13
CA LEU A 158 12.45 7.26 -17.30
C LEU A 158 11.58 7.64 -18.50
N SER A 159 12.13 7.59 -19.71
CA SER A 159 11.34 7.69 -20.94
C SER A 159 10.35 6.53 -21.01
N ALA A 160 9.06 6.82 -21.23
CA ALA A 160 8.04 5.77 -21.37
C ALA A 160 8.27 4.88 -22.60
N ASP A 161 8.91 5.39 -23.64
CA ASP A 161 9.18 4.66 -24.88
C ASP A 161 10.40 3.73 -24.79
N THR A 162 11.43 4.16 -24.07
CA THR A 162 12.76 3.52 -24.11
C THR A 162 13.27 3.02 -22.77
N GLY A 163 12.70 3.49 -21.67
CA GLY A 163 13.23 3.25 -20.31
C GLY A 163 14.50 4.05 -19.99
N ALA A 164 14.99 4.89 -20.89
CA ALA A 164 16.20 5.68 -20.66
C ALA A 164 15.97 6.69 -19.52
N PRO A 165 16.93 6.87 -18.58
CA PRO A 165 16.80 7.84 -17.51
C PRO A 165 16.78 9.27 -18.08
N LEU A 166 15.81 10.05 -17.65
CA LEU A 166 15.62 11.46 -18.03
C LEU A 166 16.17 12.38 -16.93
N TRP A 167 15.79 12.10 -15.69
CA TRP A 167 16.28 12.80 -14.51
C TRP A 167 16.18 11.90 -13.27
N SER A 168 16.92 12.26 -12.22
CA SER A 168 16.78 11.64 -10.91
C SER A 168 16.97 12.67 -9.80
N VAL A 169 16.22 12.55 -8.71
CA VAL A 169 16.34 13.36 -7.50
C VAL A 169 16.74 12.44 -6.35
N ASP A 170 17.75 12.83 -5.58
CA ASP A 170 18.30 12.06 -4.46
C ASP A 170 17.84 12.64 -3.11
N ARG A 171 17.51 11.78 -2.16
CA ARG A 171 17.16 12.13 -0.78
C ARG A 171 17.80 11.14 0.17
N SER A 172 18.22 11.64 1.33
CA SER A 172 18.80 10.79 2.37
C SER A 172 17.77 9.82 2.94
N VAL A 173 18.18 8.56 3.04
CA VAL A 173 17.41 7.48 3.66
C VAL A 173 17.90 7.27 5.10
N PRO A 174 17.01 7.10 6.09
CA PRO A 174 17.38 6.70 7.44
C PRO A 174 18.05 5.32 7.50
N ASN A 175 18.72 5.01 8.62
CA ASN A 175 19.39 3.71 8.79
C ASN A 175 18.43 2.52 8.87
N LEU A 176 17.21 2.77 9.34
CA LEU A 176 16.13 1.79 9.41
C LEU A 176 14.88 2.40 8.75
N THR A 177 14.26 1.62 7.87
CA THR A 177 13.03 1.96 7.16
C THR A 177 12.10 0.76 7.20
N LEU A 178 10.81 1.00 7.00
CA LEU A 178 9.79 -0.05 6.82
C LEU A 178 9.97 -0.79 5.50
N ARG A 179 10.61 -0.15 4.51
CA ARG A 179 10.85 -0.67 3.16
C ARG A 179 9.54 -0.97 2.40
N GLY A 180 8.44 -0.30 2.74
CA GLY A 180 7.18 -0.31 2.00
C GLY A 180 7.02 0.97 1.17
N LEU A 181 7.97 1.25 0.27
CA LEU A 181 8.05 2.53 -0.42
C LEU A 181 6.68 2.98 -0.99
N SER A 182 6.20 4.17 -0.59
CA SER A 182 5.00 4.77 -1.20
C SER A 182 5.18 4.92 -2.71
N PRO A 183 4.20 4.47 -3.53
CA PRO A 183 4.22 4.72 -4.96
C PRO A 183 4.25 6.23 -5.24
N PRO A 184 5.03 6.69 -6.23
CA PRO A 184 4.91 8.06 -6.74
C PRO A 184 3.49 8.30 -7.24
N SER A 185 2.97 9.51 -7.11
CA SER A 185 1.63 9.86 -7.58
C SER A 185 1.73 11.07 -8.51
N VAL A 186 1.31 10.93 -9.77
CA VAL A 186 1.41 12.00 -10.78
C VAL A 186 0.04 12.64 -11.00
N ASP A 187 0.00 13.97 -11.04
CA ASP A 187 -1.14 14.72 -11.58
C ASP A 187 -0.65 15.90 -12.42
N GLY A 188 -1.07 15.92 -13.69
CA GLY A 188 -0.64 16.90 -14.67
C GLY A 188 0.89 16.98 -14.78
N ASN A 189 1.46 18.11 -14.37
CA ASN A 189 2.91 18.36 -14.42
C ASN A 189 3.62 18.11 -13.08
N GLU A 190 2.91 17.62 -12.06
CA GLU A 190 3.43 17.48 -10.70
C GLU A 190 3.48 16.01 -10.28
N LEU A 191 4.53 15.65 -9.55
CA LEU A 191 4.78 14.32 -9.03
C LEU A 191 4.94 14.41 -7.52
N TYR A 192 4.06 13.75 -6.77
CA TYR A 192 4.10 13.67 -5.32
C TYR A 192 4.73 12.37 -4.86
N VAL A 193 5.59 12.49 -3.85
CA VAL A 193 6.35 11.36 -3.31
C VAL A 193 6.40 11.47 -1.79
N GLY A 194 6.02 10.38 -1.11
CA GLY A 194 6.32 10.18 0.31
C GLY A 194 7.73 9.64 0.48
N LEU A 195 8.47 10.11 1.49
CA LEU A 195 9.86 9.71 1.75
C LEU A 195 10.00 8.94 3.07
N ASP A 196 11.05 8.12 3.17
CA ASP A 196 11.31 7.26 4.34
C ASP A 196 11.66 8.05 5.61
N ASN A 197 12.03 9.32 5.45
CA ASN A 197 12.36 10.22 6.55
C ASN A 197 11.14 11.03 7.08
N GLY A 198 9.92 10.69 6.64
CA GLY A 198 8.69 11.35 7.08
C GLY A 198 8.39 12.69 6.41
N ARG A 199 8.99 12.93 5.24
CA ARG A 199 8.71 14.11 4.40
C ARG A 199 7.92 13.74 3.16
N ALA A 200 6.96 14.58 2.79
CA ALA A 200 6.33 14.54 1.47
C ALA A 200 7.01 15.57 0.57
N MET A 201 7.03 15.31 -0.73
CA MET A 201 7.67 16.17 -1.72
C MET A 201 6.83 16.25 -2.99
N ALA A 202 6.74 17.43 -3.58
CA ALA A 202 6.29 17.59 -4.96
C ALA A 202 7.46 17.96 -5.86
N LEU A 203 7.52 17.32 -7.01
CA LEU A 203 8.48 17.56 -8.07
C LEU A 203 7.74 17.98 -9.33
N ARG A 204 8.34 18.86 -10.13
CA ARG A 204 7.92 19.01 -11.51
C ARG A 204 8.30 17.75 -12.27
N SER A 205 7.30 17.09 -12.85
CA SER A 205 7.45 15.84 -13.59
C SER A 205 8.45 15.92 -14.76
N SER A 206 8.69 17.11 -15.35
CA SER A 206 9.55 17.32 -16.54
C SER A 206 11.03 17.27 -16.30
N ASP A 207 11.48 17.77 -15.17
CA ASP A 207 12.90 17.99 -14.91
C ASP A 207 13.31 17.59 -13.49
N GLY A 208 12.36 17.14 -12.65
CA GLY A 208 12.62 16.79 -11.27
C GLY A 208 12.86 18.02 -10.38
N GLN A 209 12.53 19.24 -10.83
CA GLN A 209 12.63 20.42 -9.98
C GLN A 209 11.73 20.25 -8.75
N VAL A 210 12.30 20.41 -7.57
CA VAL A 210 11.54 20.39 -6.31
C VAL A 210 10.66 21.63 -6.25
N LEU A 211 9.35 21.43 -6.22
CA LEU A 211 8.36 22.50 -6.09
C LEU A 211 8.19 22.87 -4.61
N TRP A 212 8.01 21.84 -3.77
CA TRP A 212 7.98 21.96 -2.31
C TRP A 212 8.40 20.64 -1.66
N GLU A 213 8.79 20.72 -0.38
CA GLU A 213 9.09 19.55 0.44
C GLU A 213 8.70 19.80 1.91
N GLN A 214 7.75 19.04 2.43
CA GLN A 214 7.07 19.28 3.70
C GLN A 214 7.33 18.13 4.68
N THR A 215 7.71 18.46 5.91
CA THR A 215 7.79 17.47 7.00
C THR A 215 6.38 17.11 7.49
N VAL A 216 6.01 15.85 7.33
CA VAL A 216 4.74 15.28 7.80
C VAL A 216 4.88 14.82 9.23
N SER A 217 5.87 13.97 9.49
CA SER A 217 6.21 13.44 10.81
C SER A 217 7.71 13.53 11.07
N ALA A 218 8.08 13.92 12.28
CA ALA A 218 9.47 14.04 12.70
C ALA A 218 9.89 12.82 13.53
N PRO A 219 11.11 12.28 13.33
CA PRO A 219 11.56 11.10 14.06
C PRO A 219 11.80 11.44 15.53
N VAL A 220 11.02 10.84 16.43
CA VAL A 220 11.13 11.01 17.88
C VAL A 220 11.43 9.65 18.52
N GLY A 221 12.40 9.60 19.44
CA GLY A 221 12.73 8.37 20.15
C GLY A 221 14.21 8.23 20.46
N ARG A 222 14.55 7.27 21.32
CA ARG A 222 15.94 6.98 21.71
C ARG A 222 16.56 5.84 20.91
N ASN A 223 15.76 5.07 20.20
CA ASN A 223 16.20 3.96 19.35
C ASN A 223 15.63 4.08 17.93
N GLU A 224 16.21 3.36 16.97
CA GLU A 224 15.83 3.44 15.54
C GLU A 224 14.39 2.98 15.29
N LEU A 225 13.87 2.03 16.07
CA LEU A 225 12.49 1.53 15.90
C LEU A 225 11.45 2.59 16.27
N GLU A 226 11.69 3.35 17.35
CA GLU A 226 10.82 4.47 17.76
C GLU A 226 10.84 5.61 16.74
N ARG A 227 11.95 5.78 16.03
CA ARG A 227 12.21 6.88 15.10
C ARG A 227 11.71 6.64 13.67
N LEU A 228 11.03 5.54 13.40
CA LEU A 228 10.44 5.27 12.09
C LEU A 228 9.32 6.27 11.78
N THR A 229 9.45 6.97 10.65
CA THR A 229 8.50 8.00 10.19
C THR A 229 8.10 7.84 8.73
N ASP A 230 8.42 6.70 8.14
CA ASP A 230 8.23 6.38 6.73
C ASP A 230 6.81 6.73 6.25
N ILE A 231 6.74 7.33 5.06
CA ILE A 231 5.50 7.50 4.31
C ILE A 231 5.47 6.37 3.27
N ASP A 232 4.82 5.29 3.68
CA ASP A 232 4.65 4.06 2.89
C ASP A 232 3.26 3.96 2.27
N ALA A 233 2.26 4.53 2.94
CA ALA A 233 0.91 4.64 2.40
C ALA A 233 0.90 5.46 1.10
N PRO A 234 0.21 5.01 0.04
CA PRO A 234 0.00 5.82 -1.15
C PRO A 234 -0.59 7.19 -0.79
N LEU A 235 -0.03 8.25 -1.36
CA LEU A 235 -0.58 9.60 -1.22
C LEU A 235 -1.91 9.68 -1.96
N LEU A 236 -2.94 10.23 -1.31
CA LEU A 236 -4.24 10.47 -1.94
C LEU A 236 -4.33 11.93 -2.36
N GLN A 237 -4.66 12.16 -3.63
CA GLN A 237 -4.92 13.49 -4.16
C GLN A 237 -6.41 13.65 -4.40
N GLU A 238 -6.98 14.79 -4.03
CA GLU A 238 -8.36 15.17 -4.37
C GLU A 238 -8.44 16.68 -4.53
N GLY A 239 -8.82 17.14 -5.73
CA GLY A 239 -8.87 18.57 -6.02
C GLY A 239 -7.51 19.26 -5.75
N GLY A 240 -7.53 20.26 -4.87
CA GLY A 240 -6.35 21.03 -4.45
C GLY A 240 -5.60 20.46 -3.25
N ASP A 241 -5.95 19.25 -2.79
CA ASP A 241 -5.44 18.68 -1.55
C ASP A 241 -4.64 17.39 -1.80
N VAL A 242 -3.62 17.16 -0.96
CA VAL A 242 -2.88 15.90 -0.87
C VAL A 242 -2.88 15.40 0.57
N PHE A 243 -3.44 14.22 0.79
CA PHE A 243 -3.49 13.55 2.08
C PHE A 243 -2.32 12.58 2.22
N VAL A 244 -1.59 12.70 3.34
CA VAL A 244 -0.36 11.93 3.59
C VAL A 244 -0.39 11.33 4.99
N ALA A 245 -0.31 10.00 5.06
CA ALA A 245 -0.19 9.26 6.31
C ALA A 245 1.25 8.75 6.51
N SER A 246 1.76 8.92 7.72
CA SER A 246 3.09 8.46 8.12
C SER A 246 3.00 7.40 9.21
N PHE A 247 3.91 6.44 9.16
CA PHE A 247 4.11 5.50 10.25
C PHE A 247 4.65 6.17 11.53
N GLY A 248 5.13 7.41 11.44
CA GLY A 248 5.52 8.23 12.60
C GLY A 248 4.33 8.63 13.48
N GLY A 249 3.10 8.49 12.98
CA GLY A 249 1.88 8.76 13.74
C GLY A 249 1.10 9.98 13.28
N ASP A 250 1.50 10.63 12.19
CA ASP A 250 0.83 11.81 11.65
C ASP A 250 0.09 11.49 10.34
N LEU A 251 -1.15 11.97 10.25
CA LEU A 251 -1.93 12.13 9.02
C LEU A 251 -2.13 13.63 8.79
N VAL A 252 -1.76 14.11 7.62
CA VAL A 252 -1.88 15.53 7.24
C VAL A 252 -2.62 15.70 5.93
N CYS A 253 -3.31 16.82 5.80
CA CYS A 253 -3.74 17.35 4.51
C CYS A 253 -2.83 18.52 4.15
N LEU A 254 -2.28 18.48 2.95
CA LEU A 254 -1.42 19.51 2.39
C LEU A 254 -2.14 20.18 1.23
N ASP A 255 -1.98 21.50 1.12
CA ASP A 255 -2.24 22.21 -0.12
C ASP A 255 -1.29 21.66 -1.19
N LYS A 256 -1.87 21.25 -2.31
CA LYS A 256 -1.18 20.50 -3.35
C LYS A 256 -0.09 21.29 -4.07
N ASP A 257 -0.31 22.59 -4.27
CA ASP A 257 0.58 23.46 -5.01
C ASP A 257 1.74 23.99 -4.14
N THR A 258 1.47 24.23 -2.85
CA THR A 258 2.42 24.89 -1.93
C THR A 258 3.04 23.95 -0.90
N GLY A 259 2.44 22.79 -0.65
CA GLY A 259 2.80 21.87 0.43
C GLY A 259 2.42 22.37 1.83
N GLN A 260 1.66 23.47 1.93
CA GLN A 260 1.23 24.02 3.22
C GLN A 260 0.33 23.02 3.96
N VAL A 261 0.61 22.77 5.23
CA VAL A 261 -0.27 21.94 6.08
C VAL A 261 -1.57 22.68 6.32
N LEU A 262 -2.68 22.15 5.78
CA LEU A 262 -4.04 22.65 6.00
C LEU A 262 -4.59 22.15 7.34
N TRP A 263 -4.39 20.87 7.65
CA TRP A 263 -4.69 20.29 8.95
C TRP A 263 -3.78 19.10 9.26
N ARG A 264 -3.67 18.73 10.55
CA ARG A 264 -2.88 17.59 11.04
C ARG A 264 -3.67 16.81 12.09
N ARG A 265 -3.52 15.48 12.08
CA ARG A 265 -4.01 14.56 13.10
C ARG A 265 -3.03 13.48 13.47
N SER A 266 -3.14 13.00 14.71
CA SER A 266 -2.37 11.86 15.19
C SER A 266 -3.07 10.55 14.82
N VAL A 267 -2.76 10.01 13.64
CA VAL A 267 -3.19 8.69 13.16
C VAL A 267 -1.98 8.00 12.54
N ARG A 268 -1.57 6.88 13.11
CA ARG A 268 -0.44 6.08 12.63
C ARG A 268 -0.92 5.08 11.59
N SER A 269 -0.53 5.27 10.33
CA SER A 269 -0.91 4.35 9.25
C SER A 269 0.23 4.16 8.26
N TYR A 270 0.30 2.96 7.67
CA TYR A 270 1.23 2.59 6.60
C TYR A 270 0.52 1.87 5.45
N THR A 271 -0.77 1.56 5.58
CA THR A 271 -1.50 0.73 4.62
C THR A 271 -2.12 1.59 3.51
N GLY A 272 -2.78 2.70 3.87
CA GLY A 272 -3.39 3.64 2.94
C GLY A 272 -4.67 4.29 3.47
N LEU A 273 -5.25 5.12 2.61
CA LEU A 273 -6.45 5.91 2.87
C LEU A 273 -7.24 6.15 1.56
N THR A 274 -8.52 6.46 1.68
CA THR A 274 -9.43 6.69 0.54
C THR A 274 -10.50 7.73 0.89
N LEU A 275 -11.24 8.22 -0.09
CA LEU A 275 -12.37 9.14 0.11
C LEU A 275 -13.70 8.46 -0.22
N ALA A 276 -14.63 8.50 0.73
CA ALA A 276 -16.02 8.16 0.54
C ALA A 276 -16.86 9.45 0.57
N GLY A 277 -16.95 10.13 -0.57
CA GLY A 277 -17.49 11.50 -0.62
C GLY A 277 -16.58 12.47 0.13
N SER A 278 -17.11 13.19 1.13
CA SER A 278 -16.31 14.09 1.98
C SER A 278 -15.69 13.41 3.21
N THR A 279 -15.86 12.08 3.34
CA THR A 279 -15.28 11.32 4.45
C THR A 279 -13.96 10.69 4.01
N LEU A 280 -12.86 11.18 4.58
CA LEU A 280 -11.54 10.57 4.47
C LEU A 280 -11.48 9.35 5.38
N VAL A 281 -11.29 8.17 4.77
CA VAL A 281 -11.24 6.90 5.50
C VAL A 281 -9.82 6.40 5.55
N VAL A 282 -9.34 6.04 6.75
CA VAL A 282 -7.98 5.54 6.97
C VAL A 282 -7.99 4.36 7.94
N THR A 283 -7.17 3.35 7.65
CA THR A 283 -6.92 2.22 8.56
C THR A 283 -5.62 2.46 9.31
N ASP A 284 -5.65 2.44 10.64
CA ASP A 284 -4.46 2.61 11.46
C ASP A 284 -3.70 1.28 11.68
N ASP A 285 -2.48 1.39 12.22
CA ASP A 285 -1.60 0.25 12.51
C ASP A 285 -2.13 -0.71 13.60
N ASN A 286 -3.17 -0.29 14.33
CA ASN A 286 -3.85 -1.09 15.35
C ASN A 286 -5.08 -1.80 14.79
N GLY A 287 -5.46 -1.60 13.53
CA GLY A 287 -6.67 -2.17 12.92
C GLY A 287 -7.95 -1.41 13.27
N THR A 288 -7.85 -0.13 13.64
CA THR A 288 -8.99 0.78 13.72
C THR A 288 -9.25 1.36 12.33
N VAL A 289 -10.52 1.43 11.93
CA VAL A 289 -10.95 2.17 10.74
C VAL A 289 -11.49 3.52 11.18
N TRP A 290 -10.93 4.61 10.69
CA TRP A 290 -11.35 5.98 11.01
C TRP A 290 -12.07 6.60 9.83
N GLY A 291 -13.17 7.30 10.09
CA GLY A 291 -13.80 8.22 9.15
C GLY A 291 -13.61 9.65 9.63
N LEU A 292 -12.93 10.45 8.83
CA LEU A 292 -12.58 11.83 9.13
C LEU A 292 -13.25 12.77 8.13
N ASP A 293 -13.59 13.97 8.55
CA ASP A 293 -13.95 15.04 7.63
C ASP A 293 -12.72 15.42 6.81
N SER A 294 -12.79 15.34 5.48
CA SER A 294 -11.62 15.57 4.62
C SER A 294 -11.09 17.00 4.69
N SER A 295 -11.94 17.98 4.98
CA SER A 295 -11.59 19.41 5.01
C SER A 295 -10.96 19.87 6.32
N THR A 296 -11.29 19.21 7.44
CA THR A 296 -10.85 19.62 8.78
C THR A 296 -10.02 18.55 9.50
N GLY A 297 -10.04 17.31 9.04
CA GLY A 297 -9.50 16.13 9.72
C GLY A 297 -10.35 15.65 10.91
N SER A 298 -11.40 16.36 11.31
CA SER A 298 -12.20 16.02 12.49
C SER A 298 -12.76 14.60 12.40
N ALA A 299 -12.75 13.86 13.52
CA ALA A 299 -13.26 12.48 13.51
C ALA A 299 -14.78 12.52 13.44
N LEU A 300 -15.34 11.92 12.39
CA LEU A 300 -16.77 11.69 12.24
C LEU A 300 -17.18 10.40 12.95
N TRP A 301 -16.36 9.35 12.79
CA TRP A 301 -16.55 8.05 13.42
C TRP A 301 -15.24 7.26 13.47
N HIS A 302 -15.20 6.20 14.27
CA HIS A 302 -14.16 5.18 14.23
C HIS A 302 -14.71 3.80 14.61
N ASN A 303 -14.14 2.74 14.04
CA ASN A 303 -14.50 1.36 14.29
C ASN A 303 -13.30 0.57 14.80
N GLU A 304 -13.42 -0.01 16.00
CA GLU A 304 -12.36 -0.78 16.67
C GLU A 304 -12.60 -2.31 16.68
N ASP A 305 -13.67 -2.79 16.05
CA ASP A 305 -14.06 -4.21 16.08
C ASP A 305 -13.05 -5.11 15.36
N LEU A 306 -12.18 -4.52 14.54
CA LEU A 306 -11.19 -5.20 13.72
C LEU A 306 -9.75 -5.04 14.26
N LYS A 307 -9.60 -4.67 15.53
CA LYS A 307 -8.29 -4.45 16.16
C LYS A 307 -7.32 -5.63 15.96
N TYR A 308 -6.10 -5.29 15.56
CA TYR A 308 -4.96 -6.18 15.35
C TYR A 308 -5.17 -7.26 14.29
N ARG A 309 -6.11 -7.05 13.35
CA ARG A 309 -6.36 -7.95 12.22
C ARG A 309 -5.56 -7.63 10.96
N GLN A 310 -4.57 -6.72 11.04
CA GLN A 310 -3.70 -6.31 9.92
C GLN A 310 -4.53 -5.96 8.67
N LEU A 311 -5.29 -4.87 8.76
CA LEU A 311 -6.20 -4.47 7.71
C LEU A 311 -5.46 -3.98 6.46
N SER A 312 -6.03 -4.20 5.28
CA SER A 312 -5.60 -3.51 4.07
C SER A 312 -5.93 -2.02 4.15
N ALA A 313 -5.41 -1.23 3.21
CA ALA A 313 -5.98 0.08 2.91
C ALA A 313 -7.49 -0.03 2.62
N PRO A 314 -8.29 0.99 2.98
CA PRO A 314 -9.70 1.04 2.66
C PRO A 314 -9.91 1.32 1.17
N ALA A 315 -10.97 0.71 0.62
CA ALA A 315 -11.51 1.01 -0.70
C ALA A 315 -12.98 1.44 -0.58
N VAL A 316 -13.50 2.13 -1.59
CA VAL A 316 -14.91 2.49 -1.67
C VAL A 316 -15.59 1.75 -2.82
N PHE A 317 -16.69 1.08 -2.53
CA PHE A 317 -17.50 0.37 -3.52
C PHE A 317 -18.98 0.61 -3.28
N GLU A 318 -19.67 1.18 -4.28
CA GLU A 318 -21.10 1.51 -4.21
C GLU A 318 -21.49 2.28 -2.91
N GLY A 319 -20.64 3.23 -2.52
CA GLY A 319 -20.81 4.06 -1.33
C GLY A 319 -20.54 3.36 0.01
N LYS A 320 -19.94 2.16 0.00
CA LYS A 320 -19.50 1.43 1.20
C LYS A 320 -17.99 1.42 1.31
N VAL A 321 -17.49 1.38 2.54
CA VAL A 321 -16.07 1.21 2.83
C VAL A 321 -15.78 -0.28 2.92
N VAL A 322 -14.70 -0.72 2.28
CA VAL A 322 -14.27 -2.13 2.31
C VAL A 322 -12.81 -2.22 2.71
N VAL A 323 -12.50 -3.09 3.66
CA VAL A 323 -11.13 -3.42 4.08
C VAL A 323 -10.95 -4.94 4.10
N GLY A 324 -9.80 -5.40 3.64
CA GLY A 324 -9.35 -6.78 3.75
C GLY A 324 -8.62 -7.06 5.06
N ASP A 325 -8.50 -8.33 5.46
CA ASP A 325 -7.76 -8.72 6.66
C ASP A 325 -6.76 -9.88 6.43
N TYR A 326 -5.98 -10.18 7.48
CA TYR A 326 -4.96 -11.25 7.49
C TYR A 326 -5.49 -12.68 7.29
N LYS A 327 -6.81 -12.89 7.28
CA LYS A 327 -7.46 -14.20 7.11
C LYS A 327 -8.26 -14.29 5.81
N GLY A 328 -8.14 -13.30 4.93
CA GLY A 328 -8.85 -13.25 3.65
C GLY A 328 -10.32 -12.84 3.78
N TYR A 329 -10.70 -12.19 4.88
CA TYR A 329 -12.03 -11.57 4.99
C TYR A 329 -12.05 -10.19 4.37
N LEU A 330 -13.16 -9.85 3.74
CA LEU A 330 -13.57 -8.49 3.48
C LEU A 330 -14.57 -8.05 4.55
N HIS A 331 -14.33 -6.88 5.09
CA HIS A 331 -15.21 -6.20 6.05
C HIS A 331 -15.82 -5.00 5.37
N TRP A 332 -17.15 -4.95 5.36
CA TRP A 332 -17.92 -3.89 4.73
C TRP A 332 -18.49 -3.00 5.82
N LEU A 333 -18.22 -1.71 5.72
CA LEU A 333 -18.68 -0.70 6.67
C LEU A 333 -19.57 0.32 5.94
N ASP A 334 -20.60 0.82 6.64
CA ASP A 334 -21.30 2.00 6.16
C ASP A 334 -20.38 3.22 6.25
N ALA A 335 -20.31 4.01 5.17
CA ALA A 335 -19.39 5.13 5.09
C ALA A 335 -19.78 6.30 6.02
N LYS A 336 -21.04 6.38 6.47
CA LYS A 336 -21.56 7.51 7.24
C LYS A 336 -21.23 7.42 8.72
N ASP A 337 -21.22 6.22 9.28
CA ASP A 337 -21.03 6.01 10.73
C ASP A 337 -20.01 4.90 11.06
N GLY A 338 -19.49 4.19 10.06
CA GLY A 338 -18.44 3.19 10.22
C GLY A 338 -18.88 1.88 10.88
N HIS A 339 -20.18 1.59 11.01
CA HIS A 339 -20.58 0.29 11.54
C HIS A 339 -20.45 -0.82 10.48
N LEU A 340 -20.21 -2.06 10.93
CA LEU A 340 -20.07 -3.22 10.03
C LEU A 340 -21.45 -3.64 9.48
N ILE A 341 -21.60 -3.61 8.16
CA ILE A 341 -22.85 -3.94 7.46
C ILE A 341 -22.84 -5.34 6.84
N ALA A 342 -21.66 -5.87 6.51
CA ALA A 342 -21.52 -7.21 5.97
C ALA A 342 -20.08 -7.72 6.11
N ARG A 343 -19.93 -9.03 5.95
CA ARG A 343 -18.64 -9.71 5.90
C ARG A 343 -18.74 -10.92 5.00
N ASN A 344 -17.75 -11.07 4.13
CA ASN A 344 -17.54 -12.30 3.37
C ASN A 344 -16.06 -12.68 3.44
N ARG A 345 -15.77 -13.97 3.28
CA ARG A 345 -14.39 -14.46 3.17
C ARG A 345 -14.17 -14.83 1.73
N VAL A 346 -13.21 -14.18 1.08
CA VAL A 346 -12.92 -14.39 -0.34
C VAL A 346 -11.69 -15.26 -0.56
N ASP A 347 -10.85 -15.42 0.47
CA ASP A 347 -9.66 -16.26 0.41
C ASP A 347 -9.27 -16.80 1.80
N HIS A 348 -8.31 -17.72 1.85
CA HIS A 348 -7.70 -18.18 3.08
C HIS A 348 -6.44 -17.39 3.47
N ASP A 349 -5.82 -16.71 2.52
CA ASP A 349 -4.62 -15.92 2.65
C ASP A 349 -4.92 -14.42 2.89
N PRO A 350 -3.96 -13.68 3.49
CA PRO A 350 -4.11 -12.26 3.75
C PRO A 350 -4.49 -11.43 2.52
N ILE A 351 -5.33 -10.41 2.75
CA ILE A 351 -5.57 -9.32 1.81
C ILE A 351 -4.84 -8.10 2.36
N ARG A 352 -3.76 -7.67 1.68
CA ARG A 352 -2.89 -6.57 2.17
C ARG A 352 -3.07 -5.26 1.42
N ARG A 353 -3.50 -5.32 0.16
CA ARG A 353 -3.71 -4.14 -0.68
C ARG A 353 -5.17 -3.74 -0.70
N ALA A 354 -5.41 -2.46 -0.98
CA ALA A 354 -6.77 -1.97 -1.19
C ALA A 354 -7.47 -2.83 -2.27
N PRO A 355 -8.70 -3.27 -2.01
CA PRO A 355 -9.59 -3.73 -3.07
C PRO A 355 -9.72 -2.66 -4.17
N VAL A 356 -9.89 -3.07 -5.42
CA VAL A 356 -10.01 -2.16 -6.57
C VAL A 356 -11.45 -2.22 -7.08
N ALA A 357 -12.12 -1.07 -7.13
CA ALA A 357 -13.50 -0.95 -7.61
C ALA A 357 -13.54 -0.54 -9.09
N GLY A 358 -14.42 -1.17 -9.88
CA GLY A 358 -14.72 -0.72 -11.24
C GLY A 358 -15.66 -1.65 -11.99
N ASP A 359 -16.37 -1.11 -13.00
CA ASP A 359 -17.36 -1.84 -13.81
C ASP A 359 -18.44 -2.59 -13.00
N GLY A 360 -18.80 -2.06 -11.83
CA GLY A 360 -19.80 -2.68 -10.93
C GLY A 360 -19.30 -3.93 -10.21
N LEU A 361 -17.98 -4.14 -10.16
CA LEU A 361 -17.31 -5.20 -9.41
C LEU A 361 -16.24 -4.62 -8.47
N LEU A 362 -15.98 -5.36 -7.40
CA LEU A 362 -14.86 -5.14 -6.49
C LEU A 362 -13.86 -6.29 -6.68
N TYR A 363 -12.64 -5.95 -7.10
CA TYR A 363 -11.55 -6.90 -7.32
C TYR A 363 -10.63 -6.94 -6.11
N VAL A 364 -10.30 -8.14 -5.66
CA VAL A 364 -9.48 -8.36 -4.47
C VAL A 364 -8.34 -9.30 -4.81
N LEU A 365 -7.13 -8.96 -4.38
CA LEU A 365 -5.93 -9.79 -4.52
C LEU A 365 -5.47 -10.26 -3.14
N SER A 366 -5.43 -11.58 -2.95
CA SER A 366 -4.81 -12.22 -1.79
C SER A 366 -3.31 -12.38 -2.00
N THR A 367 -2.56 -12.58 -0.90
CA THR A 367 -1.09 -12.62 -0.95
C THR A 367 -0.50 -13.84 -1.65
N ASP A 368 -1.30 -14.89 -1.85
CA ASP A 368 -0.93 -16.10 -2.62
C ASP A 368 -1.13 -15.93 -4.13
N GLY A 369 -1.75 -14.82 -4.55
CA GLY A 369 -1.92 -14.43 -5.95
C GLY A 369 -3.31 -14.71 -6.52
N ASP A 370 -4.27 -15.12 -5.70
CA ASP A 370 -5.64 -15.31 -6.16
C ASP A 370 -6.38 -13.96 -6.25
N ILE A 371 -7.13 -13.80 -7.34
CA ILE A 371 -7.98 -12.65 -7.60
C ILE A 371 -9.42 -13.10 -7.49
N THR A 372 -10.21 -12.40 -6.67
CA THR A 372 -11.66 -12.63 -6.56
C THR A 372 -12.41 -11.36 -6.89
N ALA A 373 -13.40 -11.46 -7.77
CA ALA A 373 -14.35 -10.39 -8.06
C ALA A 373 -15.64 -10.59 -7.27
N VAL A 374 -16.05 -9.55 -6.54
CA VAL A 374 -17.25 -9.53 -5.71
C VAL A 374 -18.20 -8.45 -6.21
N LYS A 375 -19.51 -8.68 -6.06
CA LYS A 375 -20.53 -7.64 -6.25
C LYS A 375 -21.54 -7.62 -5.11
N ILE A 376 -22.23 -6.50 -4.96
CA ILE A 376 -23.43 -6.41 -4.13
C ILE A 376 -24.60 -6.96 -4.94
N ARG A 377 -25.27 -7.98 -4.41
CA ARG A 377 -26.47 -8.55 -5.02
C ARG A 377 -27.62 -7.55 -4.82
N LYS A 378 -28.26 -7.19 -5.94
CA LYS A 378 -29.48 -6.39 -5.96
C LYS A 378 -30.69 -7.21 -5.55
#